data_AF-A0A8G1EFY4-F1
#
_entry.id   AF-A0A8G1EFY4-F1
#
_cell.length_a   1.000
_cell.length_b   1.000
_cell.length_c   1.000
_cell.angle_alpha   90.00
_cell.angle_beta   90.00
_cell.angle_gamma   90.00
#
_symmetry.space_group_name_H-M   'P 1'
#
loop_
_entity.id
_entity.type
_entity.pdbx_description
1 polymer ?
#
loop_
_entity_poly.entity_id
_entity_poly.type
_entity_poly.pdbx_seq_one_letter_code
_entity_poly.pdbx_strand_id
1 'polypeptide(L)'
;MFLLFISSGCTTTGQTQASISGTVTGDYTTGPVYVVALDADRYGPPDIRVMESGEHPEQSEYVTAFTALTAPGAFKIDGLPAGNYTLYAWADTDDNGWIDHATYRDPTGWHSTGERLGPGTVSLAQGDSLRDVGIRLVAPSPYPEELNISVGDGGGRLTVMKGRPVLQLRGTPDERAYAMGYLAGPQIKDWIEYVLLETFYPSAEEYDDIFIPYLKAHMTGVLAERGDEFDAVLDGMEARGVDLYSETLGRNLTREDILAENAYSFLLYFRLYGLAMGDLNLGNSSVQDGGISPHLCSSAVAWGNRTENDELGGGVIHGKNMDGETDLRKVTVNSLLIVASDPPAGSGQKRVVGFDWPGFIGTFNGMNEDGLVLVPHSSPSVPAWNETDLFPYVLLYMDTLQGESSVDGAWEYWQTMNRTRTGGYNAGVSMPYLNSSGSAPVCFEADSYGGAKRKAGFIEPEDPFSLIIANTFYQYQGENPEAVSKVQGYHETIEPGDYRYLAMLDLFNEYEKEGRTIGTPEMIALMQAASTSEEYQGITEYTFIAYPDQGAFAVATEDLVNHTLDAPFAPFTRYSFDEVFG
;
A
#
# COMPACT_ATOMS: atom_id res chain seq x y z
N MET A 1 -70.24 -12.64 -33.82
CA MET A 1 -69.02 -13.44 -33.57
C MET A 1 -68.03 -12.51 -32.90
N PHE A 2 -67.80 -12.75 -31.61
CA PHE A 2 -67.15 -11.85 -30.65
C PHE A 2 -65.65 -11.67 -30.94
N LEU A 3 -65.17 -10.42 -30.94
CA LEU A 3 -63.75 -10.11 -30.78
C LEU A 3 -63.41 -10.12 -29.28
N LEU A 4 -62.48 -10.99 -28.90
CA LEU A 4 -61.88 -11.04 -27.57
C LEU A 4 -60.87 -9.89 -27.44
N PHE A 5 -61.10 -8.98 -26.50
CA PHE A 5 -60.05 -8.12 -25.94
C PHE A 5 -59.29 -8.96 -24.90
N ILE A 6 -57.99 -9.18 -25.10
CA ILE A 6 -57.08 -9.62 -24.04
C ILE A 6 -56.53 -8.34 -23.42
N SER A 7 -57.11 -7.94 -22.29
CA SER A 7 -56.51 -6.97 -21.38
C SER A 7 -55.40 -7.68 -20.61
N SER A 8 -54.15 -7.36 -20.92
CA SER A 8 -53.00 -7.66 -20.06
C SER A 8 -53.21 -6.91 -18.75
N GLY A 9 -53.56 -7.62 -17.68
CA GLY A 9 -53.66 -7.05 -16.36
C GLY A 9 -52.30 -6.53 -15.91
N CYS A 10 -52.18 -5.21 -15.75
CA CYS A 10 -51.16 -4.63 -14.88
C CYS A 10 -51.54 -5.01 -13.44
N THR A 11 -51.01 -6.13 -12.94
CA THR A 11 -50.85 -6.31 -11.51
C THR A 11 -49.61 -5.54 -11.08
N THR A 12 -49.73 -4.23 -10.95
CA THR A 12 -48.87 -3.48 -10.03
C THR A 12 -49.31 -3.86 -8.62
N THR A 13 -48.85 -5.01 -8.13
CA THR A 13 -48.74 -5.22 -6.69
C THR A 13 -47.86 -4.09 -6.20
N GLY A 14 -48.45 -3.08 -5.55
CA GLY A 14 -47.73 -2.01 -4.87
C GLY A 14 -46.91 -2.63 -3.77
N GLN A 15 -45.73 -3.13 -4.10
CA GLN A 15 -44.72 -3.42 -3.11
C GLN A 15 -44.34 -2.07 -2.52
N THR A 16 -44.60 -1.89 -1.23
CA THR A 16 -44.12 -0.72 -0.49
C THR A 16 -42.60 -0.71 -0.64
N GLN A 17 -42.08 0.25 -1.39
CA GLN A 17 -40.65 0.40 -1.60
C GLN A 17 -40.00 0.97 -0.33
N ALA A 18 -38.78 0.54 -0.04
CA ALA A 18 -38.02 1.04 1.09
C ALA A 18 -37.37 2.39 0.76
N SER A 19 -36.90 3.10 1.79
CA SER A 19 -36.13 4.34 1.63
C SER A 19 -35.00 4.46 2.64
N ILE A 20 -33.95 5.18 2.27
CA ILE A 20 -32.85 5.58 3.14
C ILE A 20 -32.80 7.11 3.15
N SER A 21 -32.64 7.71 4.32
CA SER A 21 -32.51 9.16 4.47
C SER A 21 -31.50 9.52 5.55
N GLY A 22 -30.90 10.69 5.41
CA GLY A 22 -29.76 11.08 6.23
C GLY A 22 -29.24 12.48 5.92
N THR A 23 -28.01 12.75 6.35
CA THR A 23 -27.31 14.01 6.11
C THR A 23 -25.90 13.75 5.58
N VAL A 24 -25.53 14.49 4.54
CA VAL A 24 -24.15 14.61 4.07
C VAL A 24 -23.53 15.86 4.69
N THR A 25 -22.33 15.74 5.27
CA THR A 25 -21.51 16.84 5.75
C THR A 25 -20.17 16.87 5.02
N GLY A 26 -19.49 18.02 5.01
CA GLY A 26 -18.19 18.19 4.36
C GLY A 26 -17.85 19.67 4.25
N ASP A 27 -16.55 19.99 4.16
CA ASP A 27 -16.09 21.37 4.00
C ASP A 27 -15.74 21.67 2.54
N TYR A 28 -16.76 21.86 1.71
CA TYR A 28 -16.64 22.34 0.34
C TYR A 28 -17.92 23.09 -0.04
N THR A 29 -17.86 23.95 -1.06
CA THR A 29 -18.90 24.96 -1.30
C THR A 29 -19.48 24.98 -2.72
N THR A 30 -18.98 24.13 -3.62
CA THR A 30 -19.34 24.14 -5.04
C THR A 30 -19.61 22.73 -5.55
N GLY A 31 -20.45 22.62 -6.59
CA GLY A 31 -20.74 21.37 -7.28
C GLY A 31 -21.93 20.57 -6.72
N PRO A 32 -22.57 19.72 -7.56
CA PRO A 32 -23.53 18.75 -7.08
C PRO A 32 -22.89 17.69 -6.16
N VAL A 33 -23.71 17.13 -5.28
CA VAL A 33 -23.35 16.04 -4.37
C VAL A 33 -24.16 14.83 -4.73
N TYR A 34 -23.50 13.72 -5.05
CA TYR A 34 -24.18 12.48 -5.36
C TYR A 34 -24.15 11.58 -4.13
N VAL A 35 -25.29 10.98 -3.80
CA VAL A 35 -25.39 9.92 -2.79
C VAL A 35 -25.97 8.70 -3.46
N VAL A 36 -25.20 7.62 -3.51
CA VAL A 36 -25.54 6.37 -4.18
C VAL A 36 -25.78 5.26 -3.16
N ALA A 37 -26.72 4.37 -3.48
CA ALA A 37 -26.92 3.11 -2.78
C ALA A 37 -26.41 1.97 -3.67
N LEU A 38 -25.27 1.40 -3.29
CA LEU A 38 -24.63 0.25 -3.96
C LEU A 38 -25.22 -1.04 -3.41
N ASP A 39 -25.61 -1.97 -4.28
CA ASP A 39 -26.10 -3.29 -3.86
C ASP A 39 -24.91 -4.12 -3.33
N ALA A 40 -24.84 -4.33 -2.02
CA ALA A 40 -23.69 -4.96 -1.37
C ALA A 40 -23.47 -6.43 -1.80
N ASP A 41 -24.46 -7.06 -2.43
CA ASP A 41 -24.35 -8.42 -2.95
C ASP A 41 -23.83 -8.46 -4.41
N ARG A 42 -23.65 -7.30 -5.07
CA ARG A 42 -23.28 -7.20 -6.50
C ARG A 42 -21.86 -6.75 -6.78
N TYR A 43 -21.13 -6.29 -5.78
CA TYR A 43 -19.80 -5.71 -5.98
C TYR A 43 -18.83 -6.17 -4.89
N GLY A 44 -17.56 -6.32 -5.25
CA GLY A 44 -16.43 -6.48 -4.33
C GLY A 44 -15.63 -5.18 -4.19
N PRO A 45 -14.71 -5.06 -3.21
CA PRO A 45 -13.96 -3.83 -2.99
C PRO A 45 -13.30 -3.20 -4.25
N PRO A 46 -12.70 -3.97 -5.19
CA PRO A 46 -12.12 -3.40 -6.42
C PRO A 46 -13.15 -2.72 -7.33
N ASP A 47 -14.42 -3.15 -7.29
CA ASP A 47 -15.48 -2.66 -8.17
C ASP A 47 -15.87 -1.20 -7.86
N ILE A 48 -15.75 -0.76 -6.61
CA ILE A 48 -15.94 0.66 -6.27
C ILE A 48 -14.88 1.51 -6.97
N ARG A 49 -13.62 1.03 -7.03
CA ARG A 49 -12.54 1.75 -7.70
C ARG A 49 -12.79 1.88 -9.21
N VAL A 50 -13.37 0.84 -9.82
CA VAL A 50 -13.79 0.86 -11.22
C VAL A 50 -14.99 1.80 -11.43
N MET A 51 -15.95 1.82 -10.50
CA MET A 51 -17.07 2.76 -10.54
C MET A 51 -16.57 4.22 -10.50
N GLU A 52 -15.62 4.53 -9.62
CA GLU A 52 -15.07 5.89 -9.43
C GLU A 52 -14.40 6.45 -10.69
N SER A 53 -13.90 5.59 -11.58
CA SER A 53 -13.24 5.99 -12.82
C SER A 53 -14.18 6.12 -14.03
N GLY A 54 -15.48 5.85 -13.84
CA GLY A 54 -16.49 6.05 -14.88
C GLY A 54 -16.86 7.52 -15.09
N GLU A 55 -17.30 7.88 -16.30
CA GLU A 55 -17.79 9.24 -16.64
C GLU A 55 -19.07 9.62 -15.88
N HIS A 56 -19.81 8.62 -15.37
CA HIS A 56 -21.01 8.78 -14.55
C HIS A 56 -21.06 7.68 -13.48
N PRO A 57 -20.31 7.80 -12.37
CA PRO A 57 -20.25 6.78 -11.32
C PRO A 57 -21.63 6.43 -10.76
N GLU A 58 -22.56 7.39 -10.72
CA GLU A 58 -23.94 7.20 -10.25
C GLU A 58 -24.80 6.31 -11.16
N GLN A 59 -24.32 6.04 -12.38
CA GLN A 59 -24.98 5.19 -13.37
C GLN A 59 -24.29 3.82 -13.51
N SER A 60 -23.30 3.52 -12.66
CA SER A 60 -22.63 2.23 -12.64
C SER A 60 -23.61 1.08 -12.37
N GLU A 61 -23.28 -0.12 -12.87
CA GLU A 61 -24.12 -1.31 -12.73
C GLU A 61 -24.30 -1.77 -11.27
N TYR A 62 -23.40 -1.34 -10.38
CA TYR A 62 -23.47 -1.61 -8.95
C TYR A 62 -24.44 -0.68 -8.20
N VAL A 63 -24.84 0.45 -8.82
CA VAL A 63 -25.75 1.42 -8.23
C VAL A 63 -27.21 0.99 -8.41
N THR A 64 -27.94 0.81 -7.31
CA THR A 64 -29.37 0.51 -7.35
C THR A 64 -30.22 1.76 -7.50
N ALA A 65 -29.86 2.83 -6.79
CA ALA A 65 -30.49 4.13 -6.88
C ALA A 65 -29.55 5.21 -6.33
N PHE A 66 -29.78 6.45 -6.73
CA PHE A 66 -29.03 7.60 -6.24
C PHE A 66 -29.92 8.83 -6.08
N THR A 67 -29.38 9.83 -5.40
CA THR A 67 -29.96 11.18 -5.33
C THR A 67 -28.86 12.21 -5.46
N ALA A 68 -29.19 13.38 -6.02
CA ALA A 68 -28.25 14.49 -6.20
C ALA A 68 -28.70 15.69 -5.36
N LEU A 69 -27.76 16.32 -4.67
CA LEU A 69 -27.95 17.53 -3.87
C LEU A 69 -27.18 18.68 -4.51
N THR A 70 -27.60 19.92 -4.27
CA THR A 70 -26.86 21.11 -4.76
C THR A 70 -25.72 21.54 -3.81
N ALA A 71 -25.64 20.94 -2.62
CA ALA A 71 -24.66 21.19 -1.56
C ALA A 71 -24.80 20.09 -0.48
N PRO A 72 -23.82 19.91 0.42
CA PRO A 72 -23.99 19.06 1.61
C PRO A 72 -25.28 19.37 2.36
N GLY A 73 -26.02 18.34 2.75
CA GLY A 73 -27.30 18.50 3.43
C GLY A 73 -28.12 17.22 3.52
N ALA A 74 -29.42 17.39 3.78
CA ALA A 74 -30.33 16.27 3.92
C ALA A 74 -30.57 15.56 2.58
N PHE A 75 -30.49 14.23 2.59
CA PHE A 75 -30.74 13.40 1.41
C PHE A 75 -31.84 12.37 1.67
N LYS A 76 -32.43 11.87 0.58
CA LYS A 76 -33.34 10.72 0.60
C LYS A 76 -33.20 9.94 -0.71
N ILE A 77 -32.97 8.63 -0.58
CA ILE A 77 -33.02 7.66 -1.67
C ILE A 77 -34.30 6.85 -1.48
N ASP A 78 -35.24 7.01 -2.41
CA ASP A 78 -36.52 6.30 -2.42
C ASP A 78 -36.52 5.15 -3.42
N GLY A 79 -37.44 4.22 -3.27
CA GLY A 79 -37.68 3.20 -4.29
C GLY A 79 -36.81 1.94 -4.17
N LEU A 80 -36.07 1.79 -3.07
CA LEU A 80 -35.13 0.71 -2.88
C LEU A 80 -35.86 -0.63 -2.64
N PRO A 81 -35.46 -1.73 -3.29
CA PRO A 81 -35.89 -3.07 -2.90
C PRO A 81 -35.33 -3.44 -1.51
N ALA A 82 -35.90 -4.48 -0.91
CA ALA A 82 -35.29 -5.07 0.29
C ALA A 82 -33.92 -5.65 -0.07
N GLY A 83 -32.91 -5.42 0.77
CA GLY A 83 -31.53 -5.79 0.47
C GLY A 83 -30.53 -5.12 1.40
N ASN A 84 -29.26 -5.35 1.11
CA ASN A 84 -28.12 -4.78 1.81
C ASN A 84 -27.46 -3.73 0.91
N TYR A 85 -27.19 -2.55 1.46
CA TYR A 85 -26.65 -1.44 0.69
C TYR A 85 -25.42 -0.84 1.35
N THR A 86 -24.44 -0.50 0.54
CA THR A 86 -23.39 0.43 0.94
C THR A 86 -23.74 1.81 0.43
N LEU A 87 -23.61 2.81 1.30
CA LEU A 87 -23.90 4.20 0.96
C LEU A 87 -22.59 4.93 0.73
N TYR A 88 -22.41 5.41 -0.49
CA TYR A 88 -21.23 6.13 -0.94
C TYR A 88 -21.66 7.49 -1.48
N ALA A 89 -20.80 8.49 -1.34
CA ALA A 89 -21.08 9.84 -1.81
C ALA A 89 -19.79 10.55 -2.24
N TRP A 90 -19.95 11.49 -3.15
CA TRP A 90 -18.90 12.41 -3.57
C TRP A 90 -19.50 13.76 -3.94
N ALA A 91 -18.64 14.76 -4.02
CA ALA A 91 -18.97 16.04 -4.63
C ALA A 91 -18.22 16.19 -5.94
N ASP A 92 -18.95 16.45 -7.03
CA ASP A 92 -18.37 16.79 -8.32
C ASP A 92 -18.23 18.32 -8.36
N THR A 93 -17.08 18.81 -7.90
CA THR A 93 -16.91 20.22 -7.58
C THR A 93 -16.80 21.13 -8.80
N ASP A 94 -16.51 20.56 -9.97
CA ASP A 94 -16.41 21.24 -11.26
C ASP A 94 -17.45 20.79 -12.31
N ASP A 95 -18.44 19.99 -11.92
CA ASP A 95 -19.64 19.62 -12.68
C ASP A 95 -19.30 18.95 -14.03
N ASN A 96 -18.32 18.05 -14.02
CA ASN A 96 -17.85 17.33 -15.21
C ASN A 96 -18.35 15.87 -15.28
N GLY A 97 -19.02 15.38 -14.24
CA GLY A 97 -19.59 14.04 -14.14
C GLY A 97 -18.68 12.97 -13.53
N TRP A 98 -17.38 13.22 -13.33
CA TRP A 98 -16.43 12.23 -12.80
C TRP A 98 -15.97 12.56 -11.37
N ILE A 99 -15.10 11.72 -10.79
CA ILE A 99 -14.45 11.97 -9.49
C ILE A 99 -12.97 12.24 -9.72
N ASP A 100 -12.52 13.47 -9.47
CA ASP A 100 -11.10 13.85 -9.53
C ASP A 100 -10.36 13.45 -8.24
N HIS A 101 -9.90 12.20 -8.24
CA HIS A 101 -8.95 11.70 -7.24
C HIS A 101 -7.52 12.20 -7.46
N ALA A 102 -7.14 12.59 -8.68
CA ALA A 102 -5.75 12.92 -9.01
C ALA A 102 -5.25 14.17 -8.28
N THR A 103 -6.14 15.13 -8.05
CA THR A 103 -5.82 16.37 -7.32
C THR A 103 -6.54 16.49 -5.98
N TYR A 104 -7.28 15.46 -5.57
CA TYR A 104 -8.21 15.49 -4.43
C TYR A 104 -9.20 16.64 -4.48
N ARG A 105 -9.60 17.02 -5.68
CA ARG A 105 -10.56 18.11 -5.83
C ARG A 105 -11.95 17.70 -5.35
N ASP A 106 -12.34 16.47 -5.65
CA ASP A 106 -13.66 15.95 -5.36
C ASP A 106 -13.64 15.12 -4.06
N PRO A 107 -14.16 15.67 -2.95
CA PRO A 107 -14.19 14.94 -1.69
C PRO A 107 -15.16 13.76 -1.77
N THR A 108 -14.75 12.64 -1.19
CA THR A 108 -15.53 11.39 -1.15
C THR A 108 -15.83 10.96 0.28
N GLY A 109 -16.82 10.09 0.45
CA GLY A 109 -17.19 9.58 1.75
C GLY A 109 -18.28 8.53 1.68
N TRP A 110 -18.52 7.89 2.81
CA TRP A 110 -19.50 6.82 2.93
C TRP A 110 -20.15 6.86 4.30
N HIS A 111 -21.19 6.04 4.45
CA HIS A 111 -21.74 5.78 5.75
C HIS A 111 -20.78 4.89 6.55
N SER A 112 -20.29 5.42 7.66
CA SER A 112 -19.48 4.71 8.66
C SER A 112 -20.19 4.72 10.01
N THR A 113 -19.80 3.81 10.90
CA THR A 113 -20.27 3.74 12.29
C THR A 113 -19.07 3.75 13.23
N GLY A 114 -19.29 3.95 14.54
CA GLY A 114 -18.20 3.84 15.51
C GLY A 114 -17.54 2.46 15.57
N GLU A 115 -18.22 1.43 15.05
CA GLU A 115 -17.74 0.05 14.97
C GLU A 115 -17.19 -0.31 13.57
N ARG A 116 -17.31 0.58 12.58
CA ARG A 116 -16.81 0.38 11.22
C ARG A 116 -16.46 1.70 10.55
N LEU A 117 -15.16 2.00 10.46
CA LEU A 117 -14.63 3.21 9.83
C LEU A 117 -14.75 3.21 8.30
N GLY A 118 -14.44 2.08 7.65
CA GLY A 118 -14.64 1.90 6.21
C GLY A 118 -16.12 1.80 5.78
N PRO A 119 -16.41 1.61 4.48
CA PRO A 119 -17.78 1.57 3.97
C PRO A 119 -18.64 0.51 4.68
N GLY A 120 -19.67 0.96 5.40
CA GLY A 120 -20.59 0.12 6.13
C GLY A 120 -21.80 -0.30 5.29
N THR A 121 -22.31 -1.49 5.58
CA THR A 121 -23.55 -2.00 4.98
C THR A 121 -24.76 -1.68 5.86
N VAL A 122 -25.83 -1.23 5.23
CA VAL A 122 -27.15 -1.05 5.87
C VAL A 122 -28.16 -2.02 5.27
N SER A 123 -28.95 -2.67 6.12
CA SER A 123 -29.99 -3.61 5.68
C SER A 123 -31.37 -2.94 5.66
N LEU A 124 -32.14 -3.19 4.60
CA LEU A 124 -33.54 -2.76 4.47
C LEU A 124 -34.47 -3.96 4.29
N ALA A 125 -35.52 -4.06 5.10
CA ALA A 125 -36.64 -4.93 4.81
C ALA A 125 -37.68 -4.22 3.90
N GLN A 126 -38.65 -4.98 3.42
CA GLN A 126 -39.67 -4.47 2.51
C GLN A 126 -40.52 -3.38 3.18
N GLY A 127 -40.55 -2.19 2.59
CA GLY A 127 -41.31 -1.04 3.08
C GLY A 127 -40.66 -0.30 4.26
N ASP A 128 -39.43 -0.65 4.62
CA ASP A 128 -38.67 0.03 5.67
C ASP A 128 -38.30 1.45 5.30
N SER A 129 -38.00 2.26 6.31
CA SER A 129 -37.42 3.59 6.13
C SER A 129 -36.29 3.78 7.13
N LEU A 130 -35.06 3.63 6.67
CA LEU A 130 -33.88 3.94 7.46
C LEU A 130 -33.67 5.46 7.46
N ARG A 131 -33.39 6.01 8.63
CA ARG A 131 -33.23 7.45 8.86
C ARG A 131 -31.93 7.73 9.60
N ASP A 132 -31.56 9.00 9.62
CA ASP A 132 -30.44 9.53 10.39
C ASP A 132 -29.09 8.90 10.02
N VAL A 133 -28.95 8.50 8.76
CA VAL A 133 -27.66 8.05 8.20
C VAL A 133 -26.74 9.27 8.03
N GLY A 134 -25.57 9.24 8.64
CA GLY A 134 -24.52 10.25 8.43
C GLY A 134 -23.52 9.80 7.37
N ILE A 135 -23.14 10.72 6.49
CA ILE A 135 -22.02 10.59 5.55
C ILE A 135 -21.17 11.85 5.66
N ARG A 136 -19.85 11.69 5.84
CA ARG A 136 -18.90 12.80 5.84
C ARG A 136 -18.03 12.72 4.59
N LEU A 137 -18.04 13.78 3.80
CA LEU A 137 -17.17 13.94 2.65
C LEU A 137 -15.85 14.55 3.08
N VAL A 138 -14.76 13.94 2.62
CA VAL A 138 -13.39 14.35 2.93
C VAL A 138 -12.53 14.28 1.68
N ALA A 139 -11.72 15.31 1.49
CA ALA A 139 -10.63 15.32 0.52
C ALA A 139 -9.30 15.23 1.29
N PRO A 140 -8.43 14.27 0.98
CA PRO A 140 -7.08 14.26 1.51
C PRO A 140 -6.26 15.47 1.03
N SER A 141 -5.13 15.72 1.68
CA SER A 141 -4.29 16.90 1.48
C SER A 141 -3.31 16.68 0.31
N PRO A 142 -3.39 17.43 -0.80
CA PRO A 142 -2.40 17.33 -1.85
C PRO A 142 -1.04 17.87 -1.39
N TYR A 143 0.06 17.36 -1.95
CA TYR A 143 1.38 17.93 -1.69
C TYR A 143 1.49 19.37 -2.21
N PRO A 144 2.23 20.26 -1.51
CA PRO A 144 2.60 21.54 -2.08
C PRO A 144 3.57 21.35 -3.25
N GLU A 145 3.58 22.28 -4.21
CA GLU A 145 4.51 22.23 -5.36
C GLU A 145 5.99 22.24 -4.91
N GLU A 146 6.30 23.06 -3.90
CA GLU A 146 7.63 23.16 -3.31
C GLU A 146 7.55 23.64 -1.85
N LEU A 147 8.34 23.02 -0.98
CA LEU A 147 8.56 23.46 0.39
C LEU A 147 9.99 23.11 0.84
N ASN A 148 10.58 23.90 1.72
CA ASN A 148 11.90 23.61 2.29
C ASN A 148 11.99 24.08 3.74
N ILE A 149 12.88 23.45 4.49
CA ILE A 149 13.18 23.79 5.88
C ILE A 149 14.65 23.48 6.18
N SER A 150 15.25 24.26 7.08
CA SER A 150 16.59 23.98 7.64
C SER A 150 16.46 23.77 9.13
N VAL A 151 17.09 22.71 9.64
CA VAL A 151 17.01 22.28 11.04
C VAL A 151 18.42 21.96 11.47
N GLY A 152 19.02 22.78 12.34
CA GLY A 152 20.45 22.64 12.68
C GLY A 152 21.34 22.73 11.43
N ASP A 153 22.16 21.70 11.23
CA ASP A 153 23.01 21.56 10.03
C ASP A 153 22.31 20.73 8.92
N GLY A 154 21.13 20.18 9.23
CA GLY A 154 20.29 19.37 8.35
C GLY A 154 19.09 20.11 7.73
N GLY A 155 17.97 19.39 7.61
CA GLY A 155 16.71 19.88 7.07
C GLY A 155 16.23 19.09 5.85
N GLY A 156 15.45 19.73 4.99
CA GLY A 156 14.95 19.06 3.79
C GLY A 156 14.22 19.96 2.81
N ARG A 157 13.82 19.36 1.70
CA ARG A 157 13.07 19.98 0.62
C ARG A 157 12.09 18.98 0.03
N LEU A 158 10.84 19.38 -0.13
CA LEU A 158 9.83 18.66 -0.89
C LEU A 158 9.61 19.40 -2.21
N THR A 159 9.70 18.68 -3.33
CA THR A 159 9.49 19.25 -4.68
C THR A 159 8.81 18.25 -5.59
N VAL A 160 8.16 18.71 -6.66
CA VAL A 160 7.73 17.85 -7.75
C VAL A 160 8.82 17.73 -8.82
N MET A 161 9.32 16.52 -9.03
CA MET A 161 10.35 16.20 -10.03
C MET A 161 9.77 15.21 -11.04
N LYS A 162 9.77 15.57 -12.33
CA LYS A 162 9.19 14.75 -13.42
C LYS A 162 7.76 14.26 -13.10
N GLY A 163 6.95 15.10 -12.44
CA GLY A 163 5.58 14.78 -12.07
C GLY A 163 5.42 13.93 -10.81
N ARG A 164 6.49 13.65 -10.06
CA ARG A 164 6.46 12.89 -8.79
C ARG A 164 6.93 13.74 -7.61
N PRO A 165 6.29 13.64 -6.44
CA PRO A 165 6.80 14.29 -5.25
C PRO A 165 8.09 13.60 -4.78
N VAL A 166 9.12 14.40 -4.55
CA VAL A 166 10.44 13.98 -4.08
C VAL A 166 10.74 14.71 -2.78
N LEU A 167 10.93 13.95 -1.71
CA LEU A 167 11.28 14.43 -0.39
C LEU A 167 12.78 14.21 -0.14
N GLN A 168 13.53 15.31 -0.16
CA GLN A 168 14.97 15.34 0.09
C GLN A 168 15.21 15.66 1.57
N LEU A 169 15.88 14.78 2.30
CA LEU A 169 16.14 14.92 3.73
C LEU A 169 17.64 14.83 3.98
N ARG A 170 18.17 15.73 4.81
CA ARG A 170 19.60 15.76 5.15
C ARG A 170 19.83 15.99 6.64
N GLY A 171 20.98 15.54 7.13
CA GLY A 171 21.40 15.76 8.51
C GLY A 171 21.21 14.53 9.39
N THR A 172 21.21 14.71 10.71
CA THR A 172 21.04 13.63 11.69
C THR A 172 19.66 12.98 11.58
N PRO A 173 19.44 11.79 12.18
CA PRO A 173 18.11 11.17 12.22
C PRO A 173 17.00 12.13 12.69
N ASP A 174 17.20 12.81 13.82
CA ASP A 174 16.22 13.78 14.35
C ASP A 174 15.97 14.97 13.40
N GLU A 175 17.03 15.52 12.79
CA GLU A 175 16.90 16.64 11.83
C GLU A 175 16.08 16.22 10.60
N ARG A 176 16.30 15.01 10.10
CA ARG A 176 15.55 14.45 8.95
C ARG A 176 14.10 14.15 9.33
N ALA A 177 13.87 13.57 10.50
CA ALA A 177 12.53 13.26 11.00
C ALA A 177 11.70 14.53 11.22
N TYR A 178 12.27 15.56 11.84
CA TYR A 178 11.63 16.87 11.96
C TYR A 178 11.32 17.49 10.59
N ALA A 179 12.28 17.45 9.66
CA ALA A 179 12.06 17.97 8.32
C ALA A 179 10.94 17.22 7.59
N MET A 180 10.86 15.89 7.71
CA MET A 180 9.77 15.09 7.17
C MET A 180 8.41 15.53 7.72
N GLY A 181 8.29 15.63 9.05
CA GLY A 181 7.08 16.11 9.72
C GLY A 181 6.65 17.51 9.25
N TYR A 182 7.61 18.43 9.09
CA TYR A 182 7.33 19.78 8.62
C TYR A 182 6.90 19.82 7.15
N LEU A 183 7.55 19.03 6.31
CA LEU A 183 7.39 19.09 4.85
C LEU A 183 6.15 18.33 4.36
N ALA A 184 5.80 17.22 5.02
CA ALA A 184 4.73 16.32 4.61
C ALA A 184 3.65 16.12 5.68
N GLY A 185 3.63 16.93 6.75
CA GLY A 185 2.79 16.71 7.92
C GLY A 185 1.28 16.51 7.66
N PRO A 186 0.62 17.30 6.80
CA PRO A 186 -0.78 17.03 6.42
C PRO A 186 -0.96 15.62 5.83
N GLN A 187 -0.04 15.19 4.96
CA GLN A 187 -0.11 13.88 4.33
C GLN A 187 0.21 12.74 5.31
N ILE A 188 1.08 12.95 6.30
CA ILE A 188 1.30 11.98 7.39
C ILE A 188 -0.01 11.76 8.16
N LYS A 189 -0.72 12.86 8.50
CA LYS A 189 -2.00 12.76 9.18
C LYS A 189 -3.03 12.02 8.33
N ASP A 190 -3.12 12.34 7.04
CA ASP A 190 -4.04 11.66 6.11
C ASP A 190 -3.73 10.17 5.98
N TRP A 191 -2.45 9.79 5.99
CA TRP A 191 -2.03 8.40 5.91
C TRP A 191 -2.45 7.59 7.15
N ILE A 192 -2.25 8.17 8.33
CA ILE A 192 -2.74 7.60 9.60
C ILE A 192 -4.27 7.49 9.60
N GLU A 193 -5.00 8.57 9.26
CA GLU A 193 -6.46 8.58 9.35
C GLU A 193 -7.12 7.64 8.34
N TYR A 194 -6.69 7.70 7.09
CA TYR A 194 -7.44 7.10 5.99
C TYR A 194 -6.97 5.72 5.61
N VAL A 195 -5.77 5.33 6.03
CA VAL A 195 -5.32 3.97 5.75
C VAL A 195 -4.97 3.22 6.99
N LEU A 196 -4.11 3.72 7.87
CA LEU A 196 -3.83 3.00 9.11
C LEU A 196 -5.12 2.75 9.90
N LEU A 197 -5.94 3.77 10.13
CA LEU A 197 -7.19 3.62 10.89
C LEU A 197 -8.34 3.11 10.01
N GLU A 198 -8.71 3.85 8.96
CA GLU A 198 -9.93 3.58 8.19
C GLU A 198 -9.89 2.25 7.40
N THR A 199 -8.70 1.82 6.94
CA THR A 199 -8.55 0.55 6.20
C THR A 199 -8.30 -0.63 7.12
N PHE A 200 -7.42 -0.50 8.12
CA PHE A 200 -7.04 -1.66 8.94
C PHE A 200 -7.87 -1.84 10.19
N TYR A 201 -8.45 -0.79 10.80
CA TYR A 201 -9.17 -0.90 12.06
C TYR A 201 -10.68 -0.74 11.91
N PRO A 202 -11.48 -1.64 12.52
CA PRO A 202 -12.93 -1.52 12.47
C PRO A 202 -13.38 -0.34 13.35
N SER A 203 -12.69 -0.07 14.45
CA SER A 203 -13.00 1.03 15.36
C SER A 203 -11.74 1.66 15.96
N ALA A 204 -11.87 2.91 16.39
CA ALA A 204 -10.84 3.61 17.17
C ALA A 204 -10.53 2.91 18.50
N GLU A 205 -11.54 2.28 19.12
CA GLU A 205 -11.37 1.52 20.37
C GLU A 205 -10.43 0.33 20.18
N GLU A 206 -10.58 -0.44 19.09
CA GLU A 206 -9.68 -1.57 18.84
C GLU A 206 -8.23 -1.11 18.61
N TYR A 207 -8.05 0.03 17.94
CA TYR A 207 -6.72 0.61 17.75
C TYR A 207 -6.08 1.04 19.07
N ASP A 208 -6.79 1.86 19.87
CA ASP A 208 -6.25 2.46 21.10
C ASP A 208 -6.16 1.48 22.27
N ASP A 209 -7.09 0.54 22.41
CA ASP A 209 -7.15 -0.36 23.57
C ASP A 209 -6.43 -1.69 23.34
N ILE A 210 -6.16 -2.06 22.08
CA ILE A 210 -5.49 -3.32 21.74
C ILE A 210 -4.14 -3.09 21.06
N PHE A 211 -4.11 -2.40 19.92
CA PHE A 211 -2.89 -2.34 19.11
C PHE A 211 -1.81 -1.43 19.69
N ILE A 212 -2.16 -0.20 20.07
CA ILE A 212 -1.20 0.73 20.68
C ILE A 212 -0.54 0.13 21.94
N PRO A 213 -1.29 -0.46 22.90
CA PRO A 213 -0.69 -1.16 24.03
C PRO A 213 0.22 -2.32 23.62
N TYR A 214 -0.12 -3.06 22.57
CA TYR A 214 0.71 -4.13 22.04
C TYR A 214 2.05 -3.59 21.51
N LEU A 215 2.04 -2.55 20.68
CA LEU A 215 3.27 -1.93 20.17
C LEU A 215 4.19 -1.49 21.32
N LYS A 216 3.61 -0.88 22.36
CA LYS A 216 4.38 -0.41 23.53
C LYS A 216 5.02 -1.56 24.31
N ALA A 217 4.35 -2.71 24.39
CA ALA A 217 4.86 -3.88 25.09
C ALA A 217 5.87 -4.69 24.25
N HIS A 218 5.73 -4.68 22.92
CA HIS A 218 6.44 -5.60 22.03
C HIS A 218 7.48 -4.95 21.11
N MET A 219 7.51 -3.63 21.02
CA MET A 219 8.52 -2.86 20.28
C MET A 219 9.30 -1.92 21.20
N THR A 220 9.54 -2.36 22.44
CA THR A 220 10.18 -1.54 23.49
C THR A 220 11.56 -1.04 23.09
N GLY A 221 12.36 -1.88 22.44
CA GLY A 221 13.69 -1.49 21.93
C GLY A 221 13.62 -0.40 20.87
N VAL A 222 12.62 -0.44 19.98
CA VAL A 222 12.43 0.59 18.94
C VAL A 222 12.07 1.92 19.59
N LEU A 223 11.11 1.93 20.51
CA LEU A 223 10.72 3.13 21.25
C LEU A 223 11.87 3.72 22.07
N ALA A 224 12.73 2.87 22.64
CA ALA A 224 13.88 3.31 23.42
C ALA A 224 14.99 3.92 22.55
N GLU A 225 15.20 3.40 21.34
CA GLU A 225 16.28 3.83 20.44
C GLU A 225 15.88 4.97 19.50
N ARG A 226 14.63 4.99 19.05
CA ARG A 226 14.13 5.87 18.00
C ARG A 226 12.92 6.71 18.43
N GLY A 227 12.53 6.64 19.70
CA GLY A 227 11.39 7.41 20.22
C GLY A 227 11.51 8.91 19.97
N ASP A 228 12.74 9.44 20.04
CA ASP A 228 13.02 10.86 19.78
C ASP A 228 12.89 11.21 18.28
N GLU A 229 13.18 10.27 17.36
CA GLU A 229 12.92 10.47 15.91
C GLU A 229 11.41 10.59 15.66
N PHE A 230 10.59 9.75 16.29
CA PHE A 230 9.13 9.80 16.15
C PHE A 230 8.54 11.09 16.74
N ASP A 231 9.05 11.55 17.90
CA ASP A 231 8.68 12.86 18.45
C ASP A 231 9.08 13.99 17.50
N ALA A 232 10.26 13.91 16.90
CA ALA A 232 10.74 14.93 15.97
C ALA A 232 9.81 15.06 14.76
N VAL A 233 9.24 13.95 14.23
CA VAL A 233 8.19 14.01 13.19
C VAL A 233 7.00 14.84 13.67
N LEU A 234 6.46 14.56 14.86
CA LEU A 234 5.32 15.30 15.42
C LEU A 234 5.64 16.77 15.66
N ASP A 235 6.82 17.08 16.19
CA ASP A 235 7.30 18.45 16.39
C ASP A 235 7.39 19.20 15.05
N GLY A 236 7.82 18.53 13.99
CA GLY A 236 7.83 19.05 12.63
C GLY A 236 6.42 19.37 12.12
N MET A 237 5.48 18.45 12.34
CA MET A 237 4.06 18.61 11.97
C MET A 237 3.43 19.81 12.70
N GLU A 238 3.61 19.93 14.02
CA GLU A 238 3.10 21.06 14.81
C GLU A 238 3.72 22.39 14.35
N ALA A 239 5.03 22.41 14.09
CA ALA A 239 5.73 23.60 13.61
C ALA A 239 5.24 24.06 12.24
N ARG A 240 4.73 23.14 11.40
CA ARG A 240 4.07 23.46 10.12
C ARG A 240 2.66 24.03 10.31
N GLY A 241 2.09 23.88 11.50
CA GLY A 241 0.72 24.26 11.84
C GLY A 241 -0.31 23.16 11.56
N VAL A 242 0.12 21.90 11.51
CA VAL A 242 -0.79 20.75 11.42
C VAL A 242 -1.51 20.57 12.75
N ASP A 243 -2.84 20.44 12.71
CA ASP A 243 -3.60 20.03 13.89
C ASP A 243 -3.41 18.53 14.12
N LEU A 244 -2.71 18.19 15.20
CA LEU A 244 -2.46 16.79 15.56
C LEU A 244 -3.72 16.08 16.09
N TYR A 245 -4.83 16.78 16.32
CA TYR A 245 -6.05 16.13 16.78
C TYR A 245 -6.64 15.21 15.71
N SER A 246 -6.76 13.92 16.04
CA SER A 246 -7.52 12.96 15.26
C SER A 246 -8.96 12.93 15.74
N GLU A 247 -9.89 13.25 14.86
CA GLU A 247 -11.32 13.12 15.18
C GLU A 247 -11.73 11.66 15.34
N THR A 248 -11.11 10.75 14.59
CA THR A 248 -11.35 9.31 14.65
C THR A 248 -11.00 8.75 16.02
N LEU A 249 -9.82 9.11 16.54
CA LEU A 249 -9.33 8.64 17.84
C LEU A 249 -9.84 9.50 19.02
N GLY A 250 -10.33 10.71 18.74
CA GLY A 250 -10.77 11.66 19.76
C GLY A 250 -9.62 12.22 20.61
N ARG A 251 -8.38 12.11 20.14
CA ARG A 251 -7.14 12.54 20.82
C ARG A 251 -6.11 13.07 19.83
N ASN A 252 -5.07 13.74 20.33
CA ASN A 252 -3.90 14.05 19.52
C ASN A 252 -3.13 12.77 19.15
N LEU A 253 -2.52 12.80 17.97
CA LEU A 253 -1.54 11.82 17.55
C LEU A 253 -0.33 11.83 18.50
N THR A 254 0.25 10.65 18.74
CA THR A 254 1.43 10.44 19.59
C THR A 254 2.50 9.69 18.82
N ARG A 255 3.69 9.55 19.42
CA ARG A 255 4.81 8.82 18.81
C ARG A 255 4.45 7.36 18.50
N GLU A 256 3.54 6.77 19.28
CA GLU A 256 3.06 5.41 19.03
C GLU A 256 2.24 5.31 17.74
N ASP A 257 1.58 6.39 17.30
CA ASP A 257 0.90 6.43 16.01
C ASP A 257 1.90 6.49 14.84
N ILE A 258 3.00 7.24 14.99
CA ILE A 258 4.11 7.24 14.02
C ILE A 258 4.84 5.89 13.99
N LEU A 259 4.99 5.24 15.15
CA LEU A 259 5.49 3.86 15.21
C LEU A 259 4.53 2.88 14.55
N ALA A 260 3.22 3.02 14.76
CA ALA A 260 2.21 2.16 14.13
C ALA A 260 2.30 2.24 12.60
N GLU A 261 2.46 3.44 12.05
CA GLU A 261 2.74 3.70 10.64
C GLU A 261 4.05 3.02 10.18
N ASN A 262 5.15 3.16 10.94
CA ASN A 262 6.42 2.47 10.64
C ASN A 262 6.37 0.96 10.94
N ALA A 263 5.31 0.47 11.56
CA ALA A 263 5.01 -0.94 11.78
C ALA A 263 3.88 -1.43 10.85
N TYR A 264 3.56 -0.69 9.79
CA TYR A 264 2.54 -1.02 8.81
C TYR A 264 2.57 -2.49 8.34
N SER A 265 3.78 -2.96 8.04
CA SER A 265 4.01 -4.33 7.58
C SER A 265 3.66 -5.40 8.64
N PHE A 266 3.77 -5.05 9.92
CA PHE A 266 3.35 -5.87 11.05
C PHE A 266 1.84 -5.79 11.31
N LEU A 267 1.25 -4.62 11.09
CA LEU A 267 -0.17 -4.37 11.28
C LEU A 267 -1.02 -5.36 10.48
N LEU A 268 -0.65 -5.66 9.23
CA LEU A 268 -1.31 -6.69 8.44
C LEU A 268 -1.33 -8.04 9.16
N TYR A 269 -0.17 -8.51 9.66
CA TYR A 269 -0.10 -9.77 10.38
C TYR A 269 -0.85 -9.75 11.70
N PHE A 270 -0.77 -8.63 12.43
CA PHE A 270 -1.51 -8.44 13.67
C PHE A 270 -3.01 -8.64 13.46
N ARG A 271 -3.56 -8.06 12.38
CA ARG A 271 -4.98 -8.18 12.04
C ARG A 271 -5.33 -9.57 11.53
N LEU A 272 -4.62 -10.06 10.51
CA LEU A 272 -4.93 -11.34 9.87
C LEU A 272 -4.70 -12.54 10.81
N TYR A 273 -3.55 -12.61 11.45
CA TYR A 273 -3.17 -13.79 12.23
C TYR A 273 -3.41 -13.58 13.72
N GLY A 274 -3.09 -12.39 14.25
CA GLY A 274 -3.25 -12.10 15.69
C GLY A 274 -4.72 -12.08 16.12
N LEU A 275 -5.55 -11.30 15.42
CA LEU A 275 -6.96 -11.12 15.75
C LEU A 275 -7.87 -12.11 15.03
N ALA A 276 -7.83 -12.17 13.69
CA ALA A 276 -8.81 -12.96 12.93
C ALA A 276 -8.62 -14.48 13.08
N MET A 277 -7.39 -14.98 13.17
CA MET A 277 -7.10 -16.38 13.47
C MET A 277 -7.07 -16.69 14.98
N GLY A 278 -7.15 -15.67 15.83
CA GLY A 278 -7.24 -15.80 17.30
C GLY A 278 -5.92 -16.14 18.00
N ASP A 279 -4.76 -15.94 17.36
CA ASP A 279 -3.46 -16.36 17.90
C ASP A 279 -3.05 -15.62 19.16
N LEU A 280 -3.48 -14.36 19.29
CA LEU A 280 -3.26 -13.59 20.51
C LEU A 280 -4.28 -13.91 21.61
N ASN A 281 -5.26 -14.79 21.35
CA ASN A 281 -6.39 -15.10 22.23
C ASN A 281 -7.14 -13.85 22.74
N LEU A 282 -7.13 -12.75 21.98
CA LEU A 282 -7.74 -11.46 22.35
C LEU A 282 -9.27 -11.42 22.14
N GLY A 283 -9.92 -12.58 22.08
CA GLY A 283 -11.33 -12.72 21.75
C GLY A 283 -11.56 -12.61 20.24
N ASN A 284 -12.55 -13.36 19.73
CA ASN A 284 -13.03 -13.22 18.36
C ASN A 284 -13.65 -11.82 18.25
N SER A 285 -12.87 -10.80 17.90
CA SER A 285 -13.45 -9.62 17.30
C SER A 285 -14.18 -10.10 16.04
N SER A 286 -15.36 -9.56 15.79
CA SER A 286 -16.18 -9.91 14.62
C SER A 286 -15.51 -9.41 13.34
N VAL A 287 -14.36 -9.99 12.98
CA VAL A 287 -13.67 -9.77 11.71
C VAL A 287 -14.47 -10.49 10.64
N GLN A 288 -15.67 -9.97 10.36
CA GLN A 288 -16.36 -10.23 9.12
C GLN A 288 -15.66 -9.39 8.04
N ASP A 289 -15.01 -10.08 7.10
CA ASP A 289 -14.86 -9.67 5.71
C ASP A 289 -14.46 -8.19 5.48
N GLY A 290 -13.48 -7.70 6.23
CA GLY A 290 -12.96 -6.34 6.06
C GLY A 290 -12.21 -6.11 4.74
N GLY A 291 -12.21 -7.06 3.81
CA GLY A 291 -11.49 -6.92 2.54
C GLY A 291 -9.97 -6.83 2.68
N ILE A 292 -9.40 -7.18 3.84
CA ILE A 292 -7.95 -7.23 4.05
C ILE A 292 -7.41 -8.44 3.29
N SER A 293 -7.06 -8.23 2.02
CA SER A 293 -6.25 -9.17 1.25
C SER A 293 -4.82 -9.13 1.79
N PRO A 294 -4.11 -10.26 1.94
CA PRO A 294 -2.67 -10.20 2.21
C PRO A 294 -1.98 -9.32 1.16
N HIS A 295 -0.97 -8.52 1.53
CA HIS A 295 -0.17 -7.76 0.57
C HIS A 295 0.46 -8.75 -0.42
N LEU A 296 0.03 -8.69 -1.67
CA LEU A 296 0.41 -9.67 -2.67
C LEU A 296 1.50 -9.07 -3.53
N CYS A 297 2.76 -8.98 -3.14
CA CYS A 297 3.80 -8.38 -3.99
C CYS A 297 4.41 -9.37 -5.00
N SER A 298 4.92 -8.89 -6.13
CA SER A 298 5.71 -9.70 -7.08
C SER A 298 6.99 -8.98 -7.52
N SER A 299 8.07 -9.73 -7.76
CA SER A 299 9.27 -9.24 -8.41
C SER A 299 9.84 -10.24 -9.41
N ALA A 300 10.50 -9.69 -10.43
CA ALA A 300 11.36 -10.40 -11.35
C ALA A 300 12.73 -9.73 -11.38
N VAL A 301 13.79 -10.53 -11.39
CA VAL A 301 15.17 -10.06 -11.47
C VAL A 301 15.89 -10.82 -12.58
N ALA A 302 16.61 -10.10 -13.44
CA ALA A 302 17.42 -10.67 -14.50
C ALA A 302 18.79 -9.98 -14.57
N TRP A 303 19.83 -10.72 -14.95
CA TRP A 303 21.20 -10.19 -15.13
C TRP A 303 22.03 -11.08 -16.06
N GLY A 304 23.31 -10.76 -16.26
CA GLY A 304 24.24 -11.56 -17.07
C GLY A 304 23.68 -11.84 -18.47
N ASN A 305 23.78 -13.10 -18.92
CA ASN A 305 23.34 -13.52 -20.25
C ASN A 305 21.88 -13.16 -20.56
N ARG A 306 21.00 -13.09 -19.56
CA ARG A 306 19.59 -12.71 -19.75
C ARG A 306 19.41 -11.24 -20.12
N THR A 307 20.44 -10.41 -19.89
CA THR A 307 20.40 -8.95 -20.06
C THR A 307 21.51 -8.44 -20.98
N GLU A 308 22.12 -9.33 -21.79
CA GLU A 308 23.12 -8.97 -22.82
C GLU A 308 22.46 -8.27 -24.01
N ASN A 309 21.90 -7.09 -23.77
CA ASN A 309 21.37 -6.16 -24.78
C ASN A 309 22.10 -4.81 -24.72
N ASP A 310 21.80 -3.94 -25.68
CA ASP A 310 22.41 -2.61 -25.77
C ASP A 310 22.06 -1.69 -24.59
N GLU A 311 20.96 -1.95 -23.88
CA GLU A 311 20.51 -1.15 -22.73
C GLU A 311 21.30 -1.48 -21.46
N LEU A 312 21.47 -2.78 -21.16
CA LEU A 312 21.97 -3.25 -19.86
C LEU A 312 23.36 -3.87 -19.93
N GLY A 313 23.78 -4.39 -21.09
CA GLY A 313 25.12 -4.96 -21.28
C GLY A 313 25.47 -6.10 -20.31
N GLY A 314 24.49 -6.86 -19.82
CA GLY A 314 24.67 -7.89 -18.81
C GLY A 314 24.48 -7.43 -17.35
N GLY A 315 24.17 -6.15 -17.13
CA GLY A 315 23.88 -5.61 -15.80
C GLY A 315 22.53 -6.04 -15.23
N VAL A 316 22.30 -5.79 -13.94
CA VAL A 316 21.06 -6.19 -13.26
C VAL A 316 19.90 -5.27 -13.65
N ILE A 317 18.73 -5.88 -13.85
CA ILE A 317 17.42 -5.22 -13.83
C ILE A 317 16.51 -5.94 -12.82
N HIS A 318 15.84 -5.18 -11.96
CA HIS A 318 14.99 -5.70 -10.88
C HIS A 318 13.66 -4.97 -10.89
N GLY A 319 12.60 -5.63 -11.37
CA GLY A 319 11.23 -5.09 -11.35
C GLY A 319 10.45 -5.62 -10.15
N LYS A 320 9.63 -4.76 -9.54
CA LYS A 320 8.72 -5.07 -8.45
C LYS A 320 7.38 -4.38 -8.63
N ASN A 321 6.29 -5.12 -8.42
CA ASN A 321 4.96 -4.60 -8.13
C ASN A 321 4.72 -4.48 -6.62
N MET A 322 4.09 -3.38 -6.22
CA MET A 322 3.49 -3.18 -4.90
C MET A 322 1.97 -3.16 -5.00
N ASP A 323 1.35 -3.91 -4.11
CA ASP A 323 0.10 -4.60 -4.35
C ASP A 323 -0.71 -4.71 -3.06
N GLY A 324 -1.95 -4.24 -3.07
CA GLY A 324 -2.95 -4.55 -2.04
C GLY A 324 -3.21 -3.47 -0.99
N GLU A 325 -2.69 -2.27 -1.16
CA GLU A 325 -2.93 -1.10 -0.30
C GLU A 325 -3.89 -0.06 -0.95
N THR A 326 -4.65 -0.41 -2.00
CA THR A 326 -5.47 0.54 -2.76
C THR A 326 -6.68 1.02 -1.95
N ASP A 327 -6.51 2.07 -1.15
CA ASP A 327 -7.57 2.67 -0.38
C ASP A 327 -8.56 3.44 -1.28
N LEU A 328 -9.81 3.56 -0.84
CA LEU A 328 -10.85 4.24 -1.62
C LEU A 328 -10.57 5.75 -1.77
N ARG A 329 -9.77 6.33 -0.87
CA ARG A 329 -9.35 7.72 -0.95
C ARG A 329 -8.09 7.91 -1.79
N LYS A 330 -7.49 6.85 -2.36
CA LYS A 330 -6.25 6.87 -3.16
C LYS A 330 -5.06 7.51 -2.45
N VAL A 331 -5.04 7.52 -1.11
CA VAL A 331 -3.95 8.07 -0.30
C VAL A 331 -2.66 7.31 -0.56
N THR A 332 -2.70 5.99 -0.72
CA THR A 332 -1.52 5.21 -1.06
C THR A 332 -0.89 5.58 -2.39
N VAL A 333 -1.71 5.81 -3.41
CA VAL A 333 -1.26 6.17 -4.76
C VAL A 333 -0.72 7.60 -4.79
N ASN A 334 -1.49 8.57 -4.31
CA ASN A 334 -1.15 9.99 -4.43
C ASN A 334 -0.07 10.45 -3.44
N SER A 335 0.07 9.74 -2.31
CA SER A 335 1.06 10.07 -1.29
C SER A 335 2.38 9.30 -1.46
N LEU A 336 2.54 8.51 -2.52
CA LEU A 336 3.81 7.84 -2.80
C LEU A 336 4.92 8.88 -3.05
N LEU A 337 5.97 8.81 -2.24
CA LEU A 337 7.14 9.66 -2.27
C LEU A 337 8.37 8.91 -2.78
N ILE A 338 9.20 9.63 -3.51
CA ILE A 338 10.62 9.30 -3.62
C ILE A 338 11.34 10.00 -2.46
N VAL A 339 11.84 9.25 -1.49
CA VAL A 339 12.48 9.80 -0.29
C VAL A 339 14.01 9.68 -0.42
N ALA A 340 14.68 10.79 -0.68
CA ALA A 340 16.13 10.87 -0.78
C ALA A 340 16.73 11.27 0.58
N SER A 341 17.28 10.31 1.31
CA SER A 341 17.88 10.49 2.63
C SER A 341 19.40 10.61 2.54
N ASP A 342 19.93 11.76 2.97
CA ASP A 342 21.35 12.12 2.95
C ASP A 342 21.90 12.27 4.38
N PRO A 343 22.55 11.22 4.93
CA PRO A 343 23.16 11.29 6.25
C PRO A 343 24.30 12.32 6.34
N PRO A 344 24.71 12.73 7.55
CA PRO A 344 25.81 13.68 7.71
C PRO A 344 27.10 13.13 7.12
N ALA A 345 27.86 13.97 6.42
CA ALA A 345 29.16 13.60 5.88
C ALA A 345 30.08 13.06 7.00
N GLY A 346 30.68 11.89 6.77
CA GLY A 346 31.56 11.24 7.73
C GLY A 346 30.86 10.43 8.84
N SER A 347 29.53 10.33 8.82
CA SER A 347 28.76 9.42 9.70
C SER A 347 29.05 7.93 9.46
N GLY A 348 29.58 7.59 8.27
CA GLY A 348 29.74 6.21 7.83
C GLY A 348 28.46 5.59 7.25
N GLN A 349 27.33 6.30 7.33
CA GLN A 349 26.07 5.90 6.70
C GLN A 349 26.05 6.32 5.23
N LYS A 350 25.36 5.52 4.42
CA LYS A 350 25.19 5.76 2.99
C LYS A 350 23.95 6.59 2.69
N ARG A 351 23.98 7.31 1.57
CA ARG A 351 22.77 7.90 0.99
C ARG A 351 21.81 6.81 0.53
N VAL A 352 20.52 7.01 0.76
CA VAL A 352 19.45 6.06 0.42
C VAL A 352 18.33 6.78 -0.31
N VAL A 353 17.81 6.16 -1.37
CA VAL A 353 16.54 6.53 -2.00
C VAL A 353 15.52 5.46 -1.67
N GLY A 354 14.47 5.86 -0.97
CA GLY A 354 13.30 5.05 -0.65
C GLY A 354 12.10 5.37 -1.54
N PHE A 355 11.21 4.40 -1.72
CA PHE A 355 9.90 4.54 -2.36
C PHE A 355 8.84 4.18 -1.34
N ASP A 356 8.32 5.22 -0.71
CA ASP A 356 7.65 5.15 0.59
C ASP A 356 6.49 6.13 0.68
N TRP A 357 5.76 6.05 1.77
CA TRP A 357 4.70 7.00 2.12
C TRP A 357 5.23 8.03 3.14
N PRO A 358 4.59 9.21 3.25
CA PRO A 358 4.96 10.20 4.25
C PRO A 358 4.95 9.59 5.67
N GLY A 359 5.86 10.01 6.55
CA GLY A 359 5.91 9.54 7.94
C GLY A 359 6.76 8.29 8.18
N PHE A 360 7.16 7.60 7.10
CA PHE A 360 8.07 6.46 7.17
C PHE A 360 9.50 6.96 7.40
N ILE A 361 10.01 6.83 8.63
CA ILE A 361 11.43 7.07 8.93
C ILE A 361 12.32 5.92 8.42
N GLY A 362 11.73 4.74 8.25
CA GLY A 362 12.33 3.60 7.55
C GLY A 362 12.17 3.69 6.03
N THR A 363 12.35 2.57 5.35
CA THR A 363 11.98 2.42 3.94
C THR A 363 11.43 1.03 3.68
N PHE A 364 10.33 0.95 2.95
CA PHE A 364 9.72 -0.28 2.48
C PHE A 364 10.44 -0.77 1.24
N ASN A 365 10.87 0.09 0.31
CA ASN A 365 11.67 -0.29 -0.86
C ASN A 365 12.78 0.73 -1.05
N GLY A 366 14.00 0.29 -1.27
CA GLY A 366 15.06 1.27 -1.46
C GLY A 366 16.28 0.79 -2.20
N MET A 367 17.06 1.78 -2.61
CA MET A 367 18.37 1.67 -3.22
C MET A 367 19.34 2.59 -2.47
N ASN A 368 20.58 2.16 -2.23
CA ASN A 368 21.62 3.04 -1.71
C ASN A 368 22.60 3.50 -2.79
N GLU A 369 23.53 4.39 -2.43
CA GLU A 369 24.47 4.98 -3.39
C GLU A 369 25.49 4.00 -4.00
N ASP A 370 25.66 2.82 -3.40
CA ASP A 370 26.46 1.73 -3.97
C ASP A 370 25.65 0.82 -4.90
N GLY A 371 24.36 1.10 -5.05
CA GLY A 371 23.41 0.36 -5.86
C GLY A 371 22.88 -0.92 -5.22
N LEU A 372 23.07 -1.13 -3.91
CA LEU A 372 22.37 -2.17 -3.18
C LEU A 372 20.88 -1.83 -3.14
N VAL A 373 20.04 -2.79 -3.52
CA VAL A 373 18.58 -2.67 -3.59
C VAL A 373 17.97 -3.72 -2.66
N LEU A 374 16.99 -3.30 -1.86
CA LEU A 374 16.16 -4.18 -1.03
C LEU A 374 14.69 -3.88 -1.29
N VAL A 375 13.93 -4.94 -1.61
CA VAL A 375 12.48 -4.83 -1.81
C VAL A 375 11.70 -6.00 -1.19
N PRO A 376 10.58 -5.78 -0.48
CA PRO A 376 9.89 -6.77 0.33
C PRO A 376 8.72 -7.41 -0.42
N HIS A 377 8.35 -8.60 0.04
CA HIS A 377 7.12 -9.29 -0.31
C HIS A 377 6.64 -9.98 0.95
N SER A 378 5.41 -9.70 1.38
CA SER A 378 4.86 -10.30 2.59
C SER A 378 4.72 -11.80 2.39
N SER A 379 5.45 -12.60 3.16
CA SER A 379 5.37 -14.05 3.07
C SER A 379 4.73 -14.61 4.34
N PRO A 380 3.63 -15.37 4.26
CA PRO A 380 2.92 -15.83 5.45
C PRO A 380 3.82 -16.56 6.46
N SER A 381 3.98 -16.00 7.65
CA SER A 381 4.49 -16.71 8.83
C SER A 381 3.91 -16.04 10.07
N VAL A 382 3.45 -16.85 11.02
CA VAL A 382 2.93 -16.34 12.30
C VAL A 382 4.07 -15.64 13.05
N PRO A 383 3.94 -14.34 13.39
CA PRO A 383 4.95 -13.63 14.16
C PRO A 383 5.25 -14.27 15.51
N ALA A 384 6.45 -14.01 16.03
CA ALA A 384 6.82 -14.37 17.40
C ALA A 384 6.13 -13.44 18.42
N TRP A 385 4.81 -13.59 18.57
CA TRP A 385 3.92 -12.68 19.31
C TRP A 385 4.33 -12.34 20.74
N ASN A 386 5.13 -13.19 21.39
CA ASN A 386 5.54 -13.02 22.78
C ASN A 386 6.86 -12.24 22.93
N GLU A 387 7.57 -11.98 21.83
CA GLU A 387 8.85 -11.26 21.88
C GLU A 387 8.64 -9.78 22.15
N THR A 388 9.53 -9.18 22.93
CA THR A 388 9.38 -7.78 23.41
C THR A 388 10.22 -6.77 22.62
N ASP A 389 10.97 -7.27 21.64
CA ASP A 389 11.96 -6.56 20.85
C ASP A 389 11.66 -6.66 19.34
N LEU A 390 10.38 -6.81 18.98
CA LEU A 390 9.94 -6.83 17.59
C LEU A 390 10.46 -5.58 16.85
N PHE A 391 11.01 -5.81 15.67
CA PHE A 391 11.67 -4.81 14.85
C PHE A 391 11.04 -4.77 13.46
N PRO A 392 10.35 -3.67 13.10
CA PRO A 392 9.70 -3.51 11.81
C PRO A 392 10.66 -3.63 10.62
N TYR A 393 10.18 -4.28 9.56
CA TYR A 393 10.97 -4.49 8.33
C TYR A 393 11.41 -3.18 7.66
N VAL A 394 10.60 -2.12 7.73
CA VAL A 394 10.97 -0.83 7.12
C VAL A 394 12.21 -0.21 7.79
N LEU A 395 12.35 -0.40 9.11
CA LEU A 395 13.53 0.06 9.85
C LEU A 395 14.74 -0.84 9.56
N LEU A 396 14.53 -2.16 9.50
CA LEU A 396 15.55 -3.12 9.08
C LEU A 396 16.11 -2.79 7.70
N TYR A 397 15.25 -2.42 6.75
CA TYR A 397 15.67 -2.13 5.38
C TYR A 397 16.46 -0.83 5.32
N MET A 398 15.99 0.20 6.01
CA MET A 398 16.74 1.46 6.12
C MET A 398 18.12 1.24 6.73
N ASP A 399 18.21 0.52 7.86
CA ASP A 399 19.48 0.26 8.52
C ASP A 399 20.42 -0.58 7.66
N THR A 400 19.87 -1.57 6.94
CA THR A 400 20.65 -2.37 5.98
C THR A 400 21.18 -1.49 4.84
N LEU A 401 20.34 -0.67 4.23
CA LEU A 401 20.72 0.18 3.09
C LEU A 401 21.71 1.28 3.50
N GLN A 402 21.60 1.81 4.72
CA GLN A 402 22.55 2.80 5.24
C GLN A 402 23.89 2.18 5.66
N GLY A 403 23.89 0.93 6.14
CA GLY A 403 25.08 0.27 6.68
C GLY A 403 25.87 -0.55 5.65
N GLU A 404 25.19 -1.18 4.68
CA GLU A 404 25.75 -2.24 3.87
C GLU A 404 25.93 -1.86 2.40
N SER A 405 26.90 -2.49 1.72
CA SER A 405 27.22 -2.21 0.31
C SER A 405 27.03 -3.42 -0.61
N SER A 406 26.63 -4.57 -0.05
CA SER A 406 26.63 -5.84 -0.77
C SER A 406 25.54 -6.78 -0.25
N VAL A 407 25.15 -7.73 -1.11
CA VAL A 407 24.21 -8.80 -0.76
C VAL A 407 24.69 -9.61 0.46
N ASP A 408 25.98 -9.96 0.51
CA ASP A 408 26.51 -10.77 1.62
C ASP A 408 26.60 -9.97 2.93
N GLY A 409 27.01 -8.70 2.87
CA GLY A 409 27.00 -7.80 4.03
C GLY A 409 25.58 -7.56 4.56
N ALA A 410 24.62 -7.33 3.67
CA ALA A 410 23.20 -7.23 4.03
C ALA A 410 22.70 -8.48 4.76
N TRP A 411 23.06 -9.67 4.27
CA TRP A 411 22.70 -10.92 4.93
C TRP A 411 23.39 -11.09 6.29
N GLU A 412 24.68 -10.75 6.39
CA GLU A 412 25.42 -10.82 7.66
C GLU A 412 24.81 -9.88 8.71
N TYR A 413 24.44 -8.66 8.31
CA TYR A 413 23.71 -7.74 9.17
C TYR A 413 22.40 -8.36 9.67
N TRP A 414 21.60 -8.96 8.80
CA TRP A 414 20.34 -9.59 9.18
C TRP A 414 20.51 -10.77 10.13
N GLN A 415 21.59 -11.54 9.99
CA GLN A 415 21.89 -12.70 10.83
C GLN A 415 22.46 -12.32 12.20
N THR A 416 23.12 -11.16 12.28
CA THR A 416 23.81 -10.70 13.50
C THR A 416 23.02 -9.66 14.28
N MET A 417 22.02 -9.03 13.66
CA MET A 417 21.09 -8.13 14.33
C MET A 417 20.33 -8.89 15.42
N ASN A 418 20.57 -8.50 16.67
CA ASN A 418 19.97 -9.11 17.85
C ASN A 418 18.58 -8.50 18.14
N ARG A 419 17.65 -8.70 17.20
CA ARG A 419 16.25 -8.26 17.27
C ARG A 419 15.34 -9.25 16.58
N THR A 420 14.12 -9.39 17.09
CA THR A 420 13.09 -10.24 16.49
C THR A 420 12.41 -9.49 15.33
N ARG A 421 12.32 -10.09 14.14
CA ARG A 421 11.58 -9.48 13.02
C ARG A 421 10.08 -9.61 13.20
N THR A 422 9.30 -8.70 12.63
CA THR A 422 7.84 -8.64 12.85
C THR A 422 7.01 -9.72 12.15
N GLY A 423 7.58 -10.58 11.32
CA GLY A 423 6.85 -11.63 10.62
C GLY A 423 7.60 -12.12 9.39
N GLY A 424 6.93 -12.93 8.56
CA GLY A 424 7.53 -13.50 7.36
C GLY A 424 7.61 -12.54 6.17
N TYR A 425 8.76 -12.48 5.51
CA TYR A 425 8.99 -11.69 4.30
C TYR A 425 10.00 -12.38 3.38
N ASN A 426 9.72 -12.30 2.08
CA ASN A 426 10.71 -12.47 1.02
C ASN A 426 11.28 -11.10 0.64
N ALA A 427 12.58 -10.90 0.78
CA ALA A 427 13.26 -9.70 0.32
C ALA A 427 14.04 -9.98 -0.97
N GLY A 428 13.66 -9.34 -2.07
CA GLY A 428 14.50 -9.28 -3.26
C GLY A 428 15.70 -8.39 -2.98
N VAL A 429 16.91 -8.94 -3.13
CA VAL A 429 18.16 -8.21 -2.90
C VAL A 429 19.03 -8.28 -4.14
N SER A 430 19.37 -7.12 -4.68
CA SER A 430 20.25 -6.99 -5.84
C SER A 430 21.30 -5.92 -5.62
N MET A 431 22.38 -5.97 -6.37
CA MET A 431 23.46 -4.97 -6.37
C MET A 431 24.06 -4.92 -7.79
N PRO A 432 24.92 -3.94 -8.13
CA PRO A 432 25.58 -3.93 -9.43
C PRO A 432 26.27 -5.27 -9.69
N TYR A 433 26.06 -5.92 -10.84
CA TYR A 433 26.67 -7.21 -11.17
C TYR A 433 28.02 -7.05 -11.87
N LEU A 434 28.13 -6.10 -12.80
CA LEU A 434 29.31 -5.90 -13.64
C LEU A 434 30.50 -5.34 -12.84
N ASN A 435 30.21 -4.49 -11.84
CA ASN A 435 31.24 -3.80 -11.06
C ASN A 435 31.58 -4.48 -9.72
N SER A 436 30.81 -5.49 -9.29
CA SER A 436 30.91 -6.10 -7.95
C SER A 436 31.62 -7.46 -7.90
N SER A 437 32.42 -7.80 -8.90
CA SER A 437 32.97 -9.15 -9.10
C SER A 437 31.92 -10.25 -9.38
N GLY A 438 30.72 -9.87 -9.81
CA GLY A 438 29.68 -10.80 -10.24
C GLY A 438 28.81 -11.37 -9.11
N SER A 439 28.59 -10.60 -8.03
CA SER A 439 27.65 -10.98 -6.98
C SER A 439 26.23 -11.05 -7.54
N ALA A 440 25.65 -12.25 -7.54
CA ALA A 440 24.31 -12.49 -8.06
C ALA A 440 23.23 -11.92 -7.11
N PRO A 441 22.13 -11.38 -7.64
CA PRO A 441 20.90 -11.16 -6.88
C PRO A 441 20.42 -12.43 -6.17
N VAL A 442 19.69 -12.24 -5.07
CA VAL A 442 19.12 -13.31 -4.22
C VAL A 442 17.76 -12.90 -3.64
N CYS A 443 17.02 -13.86 -3.12
CA CYS A 443 15.88 -13.64 -2.24
C CYS A 443 16.25 -14.01 -0.81
N PHE A 444 16.09 -13.09 0.14
CA PHE A 444 16.13 -13.42 1.57
C PHE A 444 14.74 -13.87 1.99
N GLU A 445 14.58 -15.14 2.32
CA GLU A 445 13.33 -15.68 2.86
C GLU A 445 13.48 -15.73 4.38
N ALA A 446 12.79 -14.86 5.11
CA ALA A 446 13.03 -14.67 6.53
C ALA A 446 11.73 -14.44 7.31
N ASP A 447 11.71 -14.81 8.58
CA ASP A 447 10.61 -14.48 9.48
C ASP A 447 11.13 -14.02 10.86
N SER A 448 10.24 -14.01 11.87
CA SER A 448 10.58 -13.70 13.26
C SER A 448 11.62 -14.65 13.86
N TYR A 449 11.76 -15.86 13.33
CA TYR A 449 12.55 -16.93 13.95
C TYR A 449 13.89 -17.17 13.25
N GLY A 450 14.01 -16.82 11.97
CA GLY A 450 15.21 -17.12 11.21
C GLY A 450 15.12 -16.69 9.75
N GLY A 451 15.91 -17.34 8.89
CA GLY A 451 15.79 -17.15 7.44
C GLY A 451 16.82 -17.92 6.62
N ALA A 452 16.63 -17.91 5.30
CA ALA A 452 17.55 -18.48 4.31
C ALA A 452 17.78 -17.53 3.12
N LYS A 453 18.93 -17.69 2.44
CA LYS A 453 19.22 -17.05 1.15
C LYS A 453 18.84 -17.98 0.01
N ARG A 454 17.77 -17.67 -0.74
CA ARG A 454 17.41 -18.33 -1.99
C ARG A 454 18.15 -17.72 -3.17
N LYS A 455 18.89 -18.57 -3.88
CA LYS A 455 19.67 -18.22 -5.08
C LYS A 455 18.91 -18.60 -6.35
N ALA A 456 19.30 -18.02 -7.49
CA ALA A 456 18.82 -18.44 -8.79
C ALA A 456 19.05 -19.95 -9.03
N GLY A 457 18.14 -20.57 -9.78
CA GLY A 457 18.16 -22.01 -10.08
C GLY A 457 17.82 -22.92 -8.89
N PHE A 458 17.47 -22.39 -7.71
CA PHE A 458 16.95 -23.21 -6.61
C PHE A 458 15.51 -23.70 -6.91
N ILE A 459 14.68 -22.80 -7.42
CA ILE A 459 13.32 -23.02 -7.91
C ILE A 459 13.23 -22.33 -9.28
N GLU A 460 12.36 -22.80 -10.18
CA GLU A 460 12.26 -22.27 -11.54
C GLU A 460 12.12 -20.73 -11.55
N PRO A 461 12.75 -19.97 -12.47
CA PRO A 461 13.50 -20.45 -13.63
C PRO A 461 14.79 -21.19 -13.25
N GLU A 462 15.11 -22.27 -13.97
CA GLU A 462 16.29 -23.10 -13.67
C GLU A 462 17.62 -22.39 -14.00
N ASP A 463 17.57 -21.32 -14.79
CA ASP A 463 18.76 -20.62 -15.22
C ASP A 463 19.40 -19.80 -14.07
N PRO A 464 20.74 -19.63 -14.08
CA PRO A 464 21.46 -18.98 -12.99
C PRO A 464 21.41 -17.44 -13.05
N PHE A 465 20.61 -16.86 -13.95
CA PHE A 465 20.58 -15.44 -14.28
C PHE A 465 19.19 -14.81 -14.14
N SER A 466 18.23 -15.54 -13.55
CA SER A 466 16.87 -15.08 -13.31
C SER A 466 16.41 -15.45 -11.90
N LEU A 467 15.56 -14.60 -11.32
CA LEU A 467 14.84 -14.86 -10.08
C LEU A 467 13.41 -14.34 -10.19
N ILE A 468 12.45 -15.13 -9.71
CA ILE A 468 11.09 -14.68 -9.44
C ILE A 468 10.87 -14.75 -7.93
N ILE A 469 10.20 -13.73 -7.41
CA ILE A 469 9.89 -13.58 -5.99
C ILE A 469 8.44 -13.15 -5.87
N ALA A 470 7.69 -13.86 -5.03
CA ALA A 470 6.33 -13.50 -4.65
C ALA A 470 6.18 -13.72 -3.13
N ASN A 471 5.02 -14.17 -2.66
CA ASN A 471 4.69 -14.28 -1.24
C ASN A 471 4.95 -15.67 -0.62
N THR A 472 5.59 -16.59 -1.34
CA THR A 472 5.79 -17.98 -0.87
C THR A 472 7.25 -18.22 -0.49
N PHE A 473 7.51 -18.86 0.66
CA PHE A 473 8.84 -19.40 0.96
C PHE A 473 9.06 -20.70 0.18
N TYR A 474 10.17 -20.80 -0.53
CA TYR A 474 10.55 -22.02 -1.25
C TYR A 474 11.77 -22.72 -0.65
N GLN A 475 12.68 -21.97 -0.02
CA GLN A 475 13.89 -22.49 0.59
C GLN A 475 13.81 -22.49 2.12
N TYR A 476 13.15 -21.50 2.71
CA TYR A 476 13.05 -21.35 4.16
C TYR A 476 11.81 -22.07 4.70
N GLN A 477 12.04 -23.15 5.46
CA GLN A 477 10.97 -23.96 6.05
C GLN A 477 10.48 -23.46 7.43
N GLY A 478 11.02 -22.35 7.93
CA GLY A 478 10.81 -21.88 9.29
C GLY A 478 11.74 -22.55 10.31
N GLU A 479 12.49 -21.77 11.10
CA GLU A 479 13.13 -22.29 12.33
C GLU A 479 12.09 -22.68 13.38
N ASN A 480 10.90 -22.09 13.29
CA ASN A 480 9.68 -22.56 13.92
C ASN A 480 8.69 -23.08 12.86
N PRO A 481 8.69 -24.40 12.54
CA PRO A 481 7.85 -24.95 11.48
C PRO A 481 6.34 -24.77 11.71
N GLU A 482 5.89 -24.64 12.95
CA GLU A 482 4.46 -24.40 13.25
C GLU A 482 4.01 -23.02 12.75
N ALA A 483 4.86 -22.01 12.90
CA ALA A 483 4.54 -20.65 12.48
C ALA A 483 4.33 -20.52 10.97
N VAL A 484 5.09 -21.28 10.17
CA VAL A 484 4.99 -21.28 8.70
C VAL A 484 3.88 -22.23 8.22
N SER A 485 3.83 -23.45 8.75
CA SER A 485 2.87 -24.46 8.28
C SER A 485 1.41 -24.11 8.58
N LYS A 486 1.14 -23.40 9.68
CA LYS A 486 -0.21 -22.98 10.06
C LYS A 486 -0.87 -22.05 9.05
N VAL A 487 -0.09 -21.23 8.38
CA VAL A 487 -0.55 -20.26 7.37
C VAL A 487 -0.14 -20.65 5.95
N GLN A 488 0.37 -21.89 5.76
CA GLN A 488 0.81 -22.41 4.46
C GLN A 488 1.82 -21.48 3.76
N GLY A 489 2.75 -20.91 4.54
CA GLY A 489 3.73 -19.95 4.01
C GLY A 489 4.88 -20.56 3.23
N TYR A 490 5.04 -21.88 3.26
CA TYR A 490 6.11 -22.62 2.60
C TYR A 490 5.58 -23.73 1.72
N HIS A 491 6.09 -23.82 0.49
CA HIS A 491 5.89 -24.95 -0.42
C HIS A 491 7.24 -25.36 -1.03
N GLU A 492 7.46 -26.66 -1.19
CA GLU A 492 8.70 -27.19 -1.80
C GLU A 492 8.72 -27.07 -3.34
N THR A 493 7.57 -26.81 -3.93
CA THR A 493 7.37 -26.67 -5.38
C THR A 493 6.43 -25.52 -5.67
N ILE A 494 6.45 -25.01 -6.90
CA ILE A 494 5.47 -24.03 -7.38
C ILE A 494 4.11 -24.71 -7.48
N GLU A 495 3.11 -24.16 -6.81
CA GLU A 495 1.74 -24.67 -6.78
C GLU A 495 0.81 -23.84 -7.68
N PRO A 496 -0.37 -24.35 -8.08
CA PRO A 496 -1.33 -23.57 -8.86
C PRO A 496 -1.75 -22.24 -8.22
N GLY A 497 -1.73 -22.17 -6.88
CA GLY A 497 -2.00 -20.94 -6.12
C GLY A 497 -0.90 -19.88 -6.22
N ASP A 498 0.29 -20.22 -6.73
CA ASP A 498 1.37 -19.26 -7.01
C ASP A 498 1.16 -18.56 -8.37
N TYR A 499 -0.08 -18.18 -8.68
CA TYR A 499 -0.50 -17.80 -10.03
C TYR A 499 0.28 -16.60 -10.62
N ARG A 500 0.74 -15.63 -9.81
CA ARG A 500 1.57 -14.50 -10.28
C ARG A 500 2.99 -14.94 -10.58
N TYR A 501 3.52 -15.88 -9.79
CA TYR A 501 4.79 -16.53 -10.05
C TYR A 501 4.72 -17.28 -11.38
N LEU A 502 3.67 -18.08 -11.58
CA LEU A 502 3.44 -18.86 -12.80
C LEU A 502 3.29 -17.96 -14.03
N ALA A 503 2.53 -16.86 -13.93
CA ALA A 503 2.35 -15.92 -15.03
C ALA A 503 3.68 -15.28 -15.49
N MET A 504 4.54 -14.88 -14.53
CA MET A 504 5.88 -14.39 -14.86
C MET A 504 6.77 -15.50 -15.41
N LEU A 505 6.72 -16.70 -14.83
CA LEU A 505 7.53 -17.85 -15.25
C LEU A 505 7.22 -18.26 -16.69
N ASP A 506 5.94 -18.30 -17.06
CA ASP A 506 5.51 -18.61 -18.42
C ASP A 506 6.10 -17.61 -19.44
N LEU A 507 6.06 -16.31 -19.12
CA LEU A 507 6.63 -15.27 -19.97
C LEU A 507 8.17 -15.32 -20.01
N PHE A 508 8.83 -15.61 -18.89
CA PHE A 508 10.27 -15.86 -18.84
C PHE A 508 10.68 -17.02 -19.76
N ASN A 509 9.94 -18.13 -19.70
CA ASN A 509 10.18 -19.30 -20.53
C ASN A 509 9.96 -19.02 -22.02
N GLU A 510 8.99 -18.16 -22.36
CA GLU A 510 8.80 -17.67 -23.72
C GLU A 510 10.03 -16.88 -24.21
N TYR A 511 10.51 -15.92 -23.42
CA TYR A 511 11.71 -15.15 -23.75
C TYR A 511 12.93 -16.05 -23.94
N GLU A 512 13.10 -17.06 -23.08
CA GLU A 512 14.18 -18.04 -23.24
C GLU A 512 14.11 -18.79 -24.57
N LYS A 513 12.93 -19.33 -24.88
CA LYS A 513 12.70 -20.11 -26.10
C LYS A 513 12.97 -19.30 -27.36
N GLU A 514 12.73 -17.99 -27.30
CA GLU A 514 12.99 -17.06 -28.40
C GLU A 514 14.45 -16.55 -28.45
N GLY A 515 15.26 -16.84 -27.44
CA GLY A 515 16.58 -16.23 -27.28
C GLY A 515 16.50 -14.71 -27.06
N ARG A 516 15.38 -14.23 -26.51
CA ARG A 516 15.12 -12.82 -26.22
C ARG A 516 15.79 -12.45 -24.89
N THR A 517 16.61 -11.41 -24.90
CA THR A 517 17.15 -10.81 -23.67
C THR A 517 16.15 -9.83 -23.08
N ILE A 518 16.23 -9.61 -21.77
CA ILE A 518 15.33 -8.81 -20.98
C ILE A 518 15.92 -7.40 -20.86
N GLY A 519 15.29 -6.42 -21.49
CA GLY A 519 15.48 -5.00 -21.23
C GLY A 519 14.33 -4.42 -20.41
N THR A 520 14.23 -3.11 -20.37
CA THR A 520 13.10 -2.42 -19.71
C THR A 520 11.73 -2.84 -20.25
N PRO A 521 11.49 -2.93 -21.58
CA PRO A 521 10.18 -3.34 -22.10
C PRO A 521 9.76 -4.75 -21.66
N GLU A 522 10.70 -5.70 -21.68
CA GLU A 522 10.46 -7.08 -21.23
C GLU A 522 10.21 -7.16 -19.71
N MET A 523 10.93 -6.35 -18.92
CA MET A 523 10.67 -6.27 -17.47
C MET A 523 9.29 -5.68 -17.18
N ILE A 524 8.86 -4.64 -17.90
CA ILE A 524 7.50 -4.09 -17.78
C ILE A 524 6.46 -5.16 -18.13
N ALA A 525 6.68 -5.94 -19.19
CA ALA A 525 5.76 -7.02 -19.56
C ALA A 525 5.68 -8.13 -18.49
N LEU A 526 6.78 -8.44 -17.79
CA LEU A 526 6.77 -9.34 -16.64
C LEU A 526 5.93 -8.79 -15.48
N MET A 527 6.07 -7.49 -15.18
CA MET A 527 5.26 -6.81 -14.16
C MET A 527 3.78 -6.77 -14.54
N GLN A 528 3.46 -6.60 -15.83
CA GLN A 528 2.09 -6.68 -16.34
C GLN A 528 1.53 -8.11 -16.22
N ALA A 529 2.32 -9.14 -16.56
CA ALA A 529 1.89 -10.53 -16.45
C ALA A 529 1.53 -10.92 -15.00
N ALA A 530 2.31 -10.45 -14.02
CA ALA A 530 1.98 -10.64 -12.60
C ALA A 530 0.68 -9.95 -12.19
N SER A 531 0.36 -8.80 -12.82
CA SER A 531 -0.80 -7.97 -12.45
C SER A 531 -2.10 -8.36 -13.15
N THR A 532 -2.05 -9.09 -14.27
CA THR A 532 -3.25 -9.51 -15.03
C THR A 532 -3.56 -11.00 -14.92
N SER A 533 -3.12 -11.64 -13.85
CA SER A 533 -3.45 -13.05 -13.61
C SER A 533 -4.96 -13.25 -13.43
N GLU A 534 -5.45 -14.49 -13.56
CA GLU A 534 -6.89 -14.76 -13.44
C GLU A 534 -7.46 -14.41 -12.04
N GLU A 535 -6.64 -14.51 -11.00
CA GLU A 535 -7.06 -14.31 -9.60
C GLU A 535 -6.71 -12.91 -9.05
N TYR A 536 -5.95 -12.11 -9.80
CA TYR A 536 -5.47 -10.80 -9.37
C TYR A 536 -5.46 -9.84 -10.55
N GLN A 537 -6.25 -8.76 -10.45
CA GLN A 537 -6.35 -7.72 -11.47
C GLN A 537 -6.59 -6.34 -10.84
N GLY A 538 -5.82 -5.35 -11.30
CA GLY A 538 -6.15 -3.93 -11.14
C GLY A 538 -5.97 -3.35 -9.75
N ILE A 539 -5.03 -3.86 -8.95
CA ILE A 539 -4.73 -3.38 -7.60
C ILE A 539 -3.23 -3.12 -7.34
N THR A 540 -2.40 -3.05 -8.39
CA THR A 540 -1.00 -2.60 -8.26
C THR A 540 -0.94 -1.08 -8.20
N GLU A 541 -0.54 -0.52 -7.05
CA GLU A 541 -0.48 0.94 -6.86
C GLU A 541 0.71 1.59 -7.51
N TYR A 542 1.85 0.90 -7.43
CA TYR A 542 3.09 1.34 -8.02
C TYR A 542 3.99 0.18 -8.40
N THR A 543 4.79 0.43 -9.43
CA THR A 543 5.80 -0.50 -9.92
C THR A 543 7.14 0.22 -9.92
N PHE A 544 8.13 -0.44 -9.34
CA PHE A 544 9.50 0.02 -9.26
C PHE A 544 10.40 -0.87 -10.13
N ILE A 545 11.30 -0.26 -10.90
CA ILE A 545 12.35 -0.98 -11.65
C ILE A 545 13.70 -0.39 -11.26
N ALA A 546 14.56 -1.18 -10.64
CA ALA A 546 15.94 -0.79 -10.35
C ALA A 546 16.88 -1.16 -11.49
N TYR A 547 17.90 -0.32 -11.67
CA TYR A 547 19.06 -0.56 -12.55
C TYR A 547 20.35 -0.38 -11.74
N PRO A 548 20.70 -1.34 -10.85
CA PRO A 548 21.84 -1.21 -9.95
C PRO A 548 23.14 -0.78 -10.63
N ASP A 549 23.52 -1.44 -11.72
CA ASP A 549 24.76 -1.16 -12.47
C ASP A 549 24.81 0.25 -13.09
N GLN A 550 23.66 0.89 -13.26
CA GLN A 550 23.54 2.21 -13.86
C GLN A 550 23.31 3.31 -12.82
N GLY A 551 23.18 2.97 -11.52
CA GLY A 551 22.84 3.93 -10.48
C GLY A 551 21.52 4.64 -10.80
N ALA A 552 20.49 3.89 -11.20
CA ALA A 552 19.23 4.46 -11.69
C ALA A 552 18.03 3.59 -11.29
N PHE A 553 16.84 4.18 -11.39
CA PHE A 553 15.58 3.48 -11.19
C PHE A 553 14.46 4.11 -12.03
N ALA A 554 13.36 3.39 -12.19
CA ALA A 554 12.13 3.90 -12.77
C ALA A 554 10.93 3.56 -11.89
N VAL A 555 9.93 4.43 -11.89
CA VAL A 555 8.69 4.26 -11.13
C VAL A 555 7.50 4.55 -12.02
N ALA A 556 6.49 3.68 -11.96
CA ALA A 556 5.13 3.95 -12.39
C ALA A 556 4.20 3.87 -11.17
N THR A 557 3.09 4.60 -11.21
CA THR A 557 1.97 4.46 -10.26
C THR A 557 0.70 4.35 -11.08
N GLU A 558 -0.42 4.01 -10.45
CA GLU A 558 -1.72 4.27 -11.05
C GLU A 558 -1.78 5.69 -11.63
N ASP A 559 -2.34 5.79 -12.84
CA ASP A 559 -2.55 7.05 -13.54
C ASP A 559 -4.00 7.45 -13.36
N LEU A 560 -4.28 8.13 -12.25
CA LEU A 560 -5.63 8.55 -11.88
C LEU A 560 -6.21 9.59 -12.87
N VAL A 561 -5.36 10.31 -13.61
CA VAL A 561 -5.79 11.26 -14.64
C VAL A 561 -6.31 10.54 -15.88
N ASN A 562 -5.64 9.45 -16.27
CA ASN A 562 -6.03 8.65 -17.43
C ASN A 562 -6.78 7.36 -17.04
N HIS A 563 -7.24 7.26 -15.79
CA HIS A 563 -8.00 6.14 -15.25
C HIS A 563 -7.31 4.77 -15.41
N THR A 564 -5.99 4.74 -15.39
CA THR A 564 -5.23 3.48 -15.37
C THR A 564 -5.00 3.07 -13.92
N LEU A 565 -5.86 2.18 -13.42
CA LEU A 565 -5.89 1.71 -12.03
C LEU A 565 -4.85 0.60 -11.72
N ASP A 566 -3.86 0.44 -12.60
CA ASP A 566 -2.86 -0.61 -12.48
C ASP A 566 -1.49 -0.11 -12.95
N ALA A 567 -0.58 0.11 -12.01
CA ALA A 567 0.69 0.80 -12.24
C ALA A 567 1.60 0.22 -13.34
N PRO A 568 1.71 -1.11 -13.56
CA PRO A 568 2.52 -1.68 -14.64
C PRO A 568 2.06 -1.25 -16.04
N PHE A 569 0.83 -0.77 -16.18
CA PHE A 569 0.26 -0.28 -17.44
C PHE A 569 0.39 1.24 -17.58
N ALA A 570 0.77 1.93 -16.51
CA ALA A 570 0.99 3.36 -16.51
C ALA A 570 2.40 3.74 -17.03
N PRO A 571 2.61 5.01 -17.40
CA PRO A 571 3.92 5.47 -17.86
C PRO A 571 5.02 5.40 -16.76
N PHE A 572 6.13 4.74 -17.07
CA PHE A 572 7.31 4.71 -16.22
C PHE A 572 8.14 5.99 -16.35
N THR A 573 8.51 6.56 -15.22
CA THR A 573 9.41 7.72 -15.13
C THR A 573 10.75 7.29 -14.56
N ARG A 574 11.83 7.54 -15.31
CA ARG A 574 13.19 7.14 -14.94
C ARG A 574 13.98 8.28 -14.28
N TYR A 575 14.77 7.93 -13.27
CA TYR A 575 15.65 8.81 -12.51
C TYR A 575 17.05 8.21 -12.41
N SER A 576 18.08 9.06 -12.37
CA SER A 576 19.38 8.64 -11.81
C SER A 576 19.37 8.81 -10.29
N PHE A 577 20.16 8.01 -9.59
CA PHE A 577 20.28 8.05 -8.13
C PHE A 577 20.62 9.46 -7.63
N ASP A 578 21.65 10.10 -8.20
CA ASP A 578 22.08 11.44 -7.75
C ASP A 578 21.08 12.54 -8.11
N GLU A 579 20.23 12.36 -9.13
CA GLU A 579 19.26 13.37 -9.56
C GLU A 579 18.26 13.72 -8.45
N VAL A 580 17.88 12.74 -7.62
CA VAL A 580 16.89 12.98 -6.56
C VAL A 580 17.48 13.63 -5.31
N PHE A 581 18.80 13.82 -5.24
CA PHE A 581 19.46 14.55 -4.14
C PHE A 581 19.66 16.04 -4.43
N GLY A 582 19.50 16.48 -5.70
CA GLY A 582 19.57 17.89 -6.11
C GLY A 582 20.88 18.30 -6.76
#